data_AF-A0A2K5WW66-F1
#
_entry.id   AF-A0A2K5WW66-F1
#
_cell.length_a   1.000
_cell.length_b   1.000
_cell.length_c   1.000
_cell.angle_alpha   90.00
_cell.angle_beta   90.00
_cell.angle_gamma   90.00
#
_symmetry.space_group_name_H-M   'P 1'
#
loop_
_entity.id
_entity.type
_entity.pdbx_description
1 polymer ?
#
loop_
_entity_poly.entity_id
_entity_poly.type
_entity_poly.pdbx_seq_one_letter_code
_entity_poly.pdbx_strand_id
1 'polypeptide(L)'
;MNLETIISFPGGESLHGFILVTALVEKAAVPGIKALVQAVNAILQPNQESLLQALQRLRLSIQDITKTLGQMHNHVDPDIFYSVIRIFLSGWKDNPAMPAGLMYEGVSKEPLKYSGGSAAQSTVLHAFDEFLGIRHSKESADFLYRMRDYMPPSHKAFIEDIHSAPSLRDYVLSSGQDHLLTAYNQCVQALVDLRSYHITMVTRYLITAAAKAKRRKPNHLPGPPQALEDRGTGGTAVMSFLKSVRDKTLESILHPHG
;
A
#
# COMPACT_ATOMS: atom_id res chain seq x y z
N MET A 1 -2.16 -11.11 20.27
CA MET A 1 -2.81 -9.80 20.02
C MET A 1 -4.04 -9.73 20.91
N ASN A 2 -4.38 -8.56 21.47
CA ASN A 2 -5.61 -8.34 22.26
C ASN A 2 -6.66 -7.62 21.39
N LEU A 3 -6.90 -8.16 20.20
CA LEU A 3 -7.82 -7.64 19.18
C LEU A 3 -8.50 -8.83 18.51
N GLU A 4 -9.73 -8.65 18.04
CA GLU A 4 -10.53 -9.66 17.35
C GLU A 4 -11.30 -9.02 16.18
N THR A 5 -11.55 -9.79 15.12
CA THR A 5 -12.34 -9.34 13.96
C THR A 5 -13.83 -9.48 14.22
N ILE A 6 -14.63 -8.52 13.77
CA ILE A 6 -16.10 -8.56 13.90
C ILE A 6 -16.73 -9.57 12.92
N ILE A 7 -16.15 -9.70 11.72
CA ILE A 7 -16.66 -10.56 10.64
C ILE A 7 -15.51 -11.44 10.14
N SER A 8 -15.83 -12.71 9.85
CA SER A 8 -14.89 -13.69 9.34
C SER A 8 -15.41 -14.34 8.06
N PHE A 9 -14.50 -14.52 7.10
CA PHE A 9 -14.67 -15.35 5.91
C PHE A 9 -13.88 -16.66 6.08
N PRO A 10 -14.03 -17.63 5.16
CA PRO A 10 -13.15 -18.80 5.12
C PRO A 10 -11.66 -18.39 5.08
N GLY A 11 -10.83 -19.14 5.82
CA GLY A 11 -9.41 -18.84 6.01
C GLY A 11 -8.94 -18.96 7.47
N GLY A 12 -9.88 -19.08 8.42
CA GLY A 12 -9.61 -19.34 9.84
C GLY A 12 -8.59 -18.37 10.43
N GLU A 13 -7.64 -18.91 11.20
CA GLU A 13 -6.56 -18.12 11.83
C GLU A 13 -5.73 -17.31 10.83
N SER A 14 -5.58 -17.77 9.58
CA SER A 14 -4.84 -17.01 8.56
C SER A 14 -5.58 -15.76 8.11
N LEU A 15 -6.92 -15.80 8.03
CA LEU A 15 -7.70 -14.60 7.72
C LEU A 15 -7.63 -13.63 8.89
N HIS A 16 -7.83 -14.15 10.11
CA HIS A 16 -7.73 -13.37 11.33
C HIS A 16 -6.38 -12.66 11.44
N GLY A 17 -5.29 -13.42 11.22
CA GLY A 17 -3.93 -12.91 11.14
C GLY A 17 -3.74 -11.83 10.06
N PHE A 18 -4.25 -12.06 8.86
CA PHE A 18 -4.14 -11.09 7.75
C PHE A 18 -4.84 -9.76 8.07
N ILE A 19 -6.07 -9.80 8.59
CA ILE A 19 -6.82 -8.59 8.94
C ILE A 19 -6.18 -7.86 10.12
N LEU A 20 -5.77 -8.58 11.17
CA LEU A 20 -5.18 -7.93 12.34
C LEU A 20 -3.79 -7.35 12.06
N VAL A 21 -2.94 -8.06 11.31
CA VAL A 21 -1.61 -7.52 10.96
C VAL A 21 -1.76 -6.31 10.04
N THR A 22 -2.68 -6.30 9.08
CA THR A 22 -2.94 -5.08 8.27
C THR A 22 -3.44 -3.90 9.12
N ALA A 23 -4.33 -4.13 10.09
CA ALA A 23 -4.77 -3.09 11.03
C ALA A 23 -3.61 -2.57 11.90
N LEU A 24 -2.70 -3.44 12.33
CA LEU A 24 -1.50 -3.06 13.08
C LEU A 24 -0.51 -2.26 12.22
N VAL A 25 -0.37 -2.58 10.93
CA VAL A 25 0.42 -1.80 9.96
C VAL A 25 -0.11 -0.37 9.89
N GLU A 26 -1.42 -0.18 9.75
CA GLU A 26 -2.06 1.16 9.75
C GLU A 26 -1.85 1.88 11.09
N LYS A 27 -1.96 1.16 12.22
CA LYS A 27 -1.67 1.72 13.55
C LYS A 27 -0.21 2.18 13.69
N ALA A 28 0.74 1.41 13.17
CA ALA A 28 2.17 1.73 13.19
C ALA A 28 2.50 3.00 12.36
N ALA A 29 1.61 3.38 11.43
CA ALA A 29 1.75 4.58 10.61
C ALA A 29 1.31 5.88 11.32
N VAL A 30 0.58 5.80 12.43
CA VAL A 30 0.03 6.98 13.13
C VAL A 30 1.09 8.03 13.47
N PRO A 31 2.29 7.67 13.99
CA PRO A 31 3.36 8.66 14.20
C PRO A 31 3.80 9.35 12.92
N GLY A 32 3.84 8.64 11.78
CA GLY A 32 4.18 9.17 10.47
C GLY A 32 3.12 10.15 9.96
N ILE A 33 1.83 9.84 10.09
CA ILE A 33 0.74 10.77 9.71
C ILE A 33 0.82 12.07 10.50
N LYS A 34 1.06 12.00 11.82
CA LYS A 34 1.26 13.19 12.65
C LYS A 34 2.52 13.98 12.23
N ALA A 35 3.56 13.28 11.79
CA ALA A 35 4.77 13.91 11.29
C ALA A 35 4.53 14.68 9.98
N LEU A 36 3.65 14.20 9.08
CA LEU A 36 3.28 14.95 7.87
C LEU A 36 2.71 16.31 8.23
N VAL A 37 1.75 16.35 9.16
CA VAL A 37 1.11 17.61 9.61
C VAL A 37 2.14 18.54 10.26
N GLN A 38 3.02 18.00 11.12
CA GLN A 38 4.09 18.78 11.73
C GLN A 38 5.03 19.38 10.68
N ALA A 39 5.43 18.60 9.68
CA ALA A 39 6.34 19.04 8.65
C ALA A 39 5.72 20.08 7.73
N VAL A 40 4.45 19.90 7.32
CA VAL A 40 3.71 20.91 6.52
C VAL A 40 3.67 22.24 7.27
N ASN A 41 3.35 22.23 8.56
CA ASN A 41 3.36 23.45 9.38
C ASN A 41 4.77 24.05 9.48
N ALA A 42 5.82 23.24 9.61
CA ALA A 42 7.21 23.68 9.69
C ALA A 42 7.75 24.26 8.36
N ILE A 43 7.13 23.91 7.23
CA ILE A 43 7.42 24.53 5.92
C ILE A 43 6.67 25.85 5.79
N LEU A 44 5.37 25.89 6.14
CA LEU A 44 4.53 27.10 6.09
C LEU A 44 5.02 28.20 7.04
N GLN A 45 5.47 27.80 8.24
CA GLN A 45 6.10 28.67 9.22
C GLN A 45 7.53 28.15 9.42
N PRO A 46 8.50 28.65 8.63
CA PRO A 46 9.84 28.05 8.52
C PRO A 46 10.48 27.73 9.87
N ASN A 47 10.53 26.45 10.20
CA ASN A 47 11.15 25.93 11.41
C ASN A 47 11.93 24.66 11.06
N GLN A 48 13.23 24.83 10.82
CA GLN A 48 14.11 23.76 10.35
C GLN A 48 14.24 22.61 11.36
N GLU A 49 14.30 22.92 12.66
CA GLU A 49 14.42 21.91 13.70
C GLU A 49 13.14 21.04 13.77
N SER A 50 11.98 21.67 13.74
CA SER A 50 10.69 20.96 13.72
C SER A 50 10.53 20.11 12.46
N LEU A 51 10.97 20.62 11.30
CA LEU A 51 10.95 19.86 10.05
C LEU A 51 11.87 18.64 10.14
N LEU A 52 13.09 18.80 10.65
CA LEU A 52 14.04 17.70 10.83
C LEU A 52 13.47 16.61 11.75
N GLN A 53 12.91 17.00 12.90
CA GLN A 53 12.26 16.08 13.84
C GLN A 53 11.08 15.34 13.19
N ALA A 54 10.27 16.04 12.39
CA ALA A 54 9.17 15.44 11.66
C ALA A 54 9.66 14.40 10.64
N LEU A 55 10.69 14.71 9.84
CA LEU A 55 11.27 13.76 8.88
C LEU A 55 11.86 12.54 9.59
N GLN A 56 12.58 12.72 10.69
CA GLN A 56 13.11 11.61 11.48
C GLN A 56 11.98 10.71 12.02
N ARG A 57 10.88 11.30 12.49
CA ARG A 57 9.70 10.58 12.96
C ARG A 57 8.99 9.83 11.84
N LEU A 58 8.86 10.45 10.66
CA LEU A 58 8.29 9.82 9.48
C LEU A 58 9.11 8.57 9.09
N ARG A 59 10.44 8.70 8.99
CA ARG A 59 11.35 7.59 8.72
C ARG A 59 11.14 6.43 9.70
N LEU A 60 11.16 6.70 11.01
CA LEU A 60 10.96 5.67 12.03
C LEU A 60 9.60 4.99 11.90
N SER A 61 8.54 5.76 11.63
CA SER A 61 7.20 5.20 11.41
C SER A 61 7.16 4.26 10.20
N ILE A 62 7.81 4.62 9.08
CA ILE A 62 7.89 3.73 7.89
C ILE A 62 8.66 2.43 8.21
N GLN A 63 9.71 2.51 9.02
CA GLN A 63 10.45 1.33 9.49
C GLN A 63 9.57 0.43 10.38
N ASP A 64 8.79 1.02 11.29
CA ASP A 64 7.86 0.29 12.16
C ASP A 64 6.72 -0.35 11.36
N ILE A 65 6.20 0.31 10.33
CA ILE A 65 5.24 -0.27 9.36
C ILE A 65 5.86 -1.53 8.73
N THR A 66 7.10 -1.44 8.24
CA THR A 66 7.80 -2.57 7.61
C THR A 66 7.98 -3.74 8.58
N LYS A 67 8.44 -3.45 9.81
CA LYS A 67 8.60 -4.46 10.86
C LYS A 67 7.27 -5.12 11.22
N THR A 68 6.20 -4.33 11.31
CA THR A 68 4.86 -4.83 11.64
C THR A 68 4.30 -5.70 10.51
N LEU A 69 4.50 -5.30 9.25
CA LEU A 69 4.13 -6.12 8.10
C LEU A 69 4.79 -7.49 8.14
N GLY A 70 6.01 -7.60 8.67
CA GLY A 70 6.70 -8.88 8.81
C GLY A 70 6.03 -9.88 9.76
N GLN A 71 5.12 -9.43 10.64
CA GLN A 71 4.33 -10.33 11.48
C GLN A 71 3.40 -11.23 10.65
N MET A 72 3.11 -10.88 9.40
CA MET A 72 2.38 -11.74 8.48
C MET A 72 2.97 -13.16 8.41
N HIS A 73 4.31 -13.29 8.46
CA HIS A 73 4.99 -14.58 8.43
C HIS A 73 4.61 -15.54 9.57
N ASN A 74 4.19 -15.00 10.70
CA ASN A 74 3.83 -15.78 11.89
C ASN A 74 2.33 -16.08 11.97
N HIS A 75 1.51 -15.32 11.22
CA HIS A 75 0.06 -15.33 11.40
C HIS A 75 -0.72 -15.76 10.15
N VAL A 76 -0.08 -15.79 8.97
CA VAL A 76 -0.76 -16.10 7.71
C VAL A 76 -0.05 -17.25 7.02
N ASP A 77 -0.79 -18.32 6.74
CA ASP A 77 -0.31 -19.41 5.90
C ASP A 77 -0.40 -18.99 4.41
N PRO A 78 0.70 -19.06 3.63
CA PRO A 78 0.70 -18.68 2.22
C PRO A 78 -0.25 -19.49 1.33
N ASP A 79 -0.44 -20.78 1.60
CA ASP A 79 -1.33 -21.65 0.82
C ASP A 79 -2.80 -21.28 1.10
N ILE A 80 -3.15 -20.99 2.37
CA ILE A 80 -4.49 -20.56 2.77
C ILE A 80 -4.79 -19.16 2.22
N PHE A 81 -3.82 -18.23 2.29
CA PHE A 81 -3.99 -16.90 1.72
C PHE A 81 -4.31 -16.96 0.23
N TYR A 82 -3.50 -17.70 -0.53
CA TYR A 82 -3.64 -17.80 -1.97
C TYR A 82 -4.93 -18.51 -2.39
N SER A 83 -5.24 -19.63 -1.74
CA SER A 83 -6.30 -20.54 -2.20
C SER A 83 -7.66 -20.25 -1.61
N VAL A 84 -7.73 -19.51 -0.50
CA VAL A 84 -8.99 -19.25 0.21
C VAL A 84 -9.20 -17.76 0.36
N ILE A 85 -8.34 -17.06 1.10
CA ILE A 85 -8.58 -15.67 1.52
C ILE A 85 -8.70 -14.75 0.31
N ARG A 86 -7.75 -14.83 -0.65
CA ARG A 86 -7.73 -13.89 -1.78
C ARG A 86 -9.01 -13.96 -2.62
N ILE A 87 -9.68 -15.12 -2.66
CA ILE A 87 -10.93 -15.29 -3.43
C ILE A 87 -12.01 -14.35 -2.91
N PHE A 88 -12.15 -14.25 -1.58
CA PHE A 88 -13.14 -13.37 -0.93
C PHE A 88 -12.76 -11.89 -1.00
N LEU A 89 -11.48 -11.59 -1.24
CA LEU A 89 -10.99 -10.21 -1.41
C LEU A 89 -10.98 -9.75 -2.87
N SER A 90 -11.20 -10.65 -3.84
CA SER A 90 -11.26 -10.32 -5.25
C SER A 90 -12.54 -9.56 -5.60
N GLY A 91 -12.40 -8.51 -6.40
CA GLY A 91 -13.54 -7.79 -6.96
C GLY A 91 -13.93 -8.31 -8.35
N TRP A 92 -14.73 -7.54 -9.06
CA TRP A 92 -15.26 -7.87 -10.39
C TRP A 92 -14.96 -6.79 -11.45
N LYS A 93 -14.06 -5.84 -11.14
CA LYS A 93 -13.38 -5.02 -12.13
C LYS A 93 -12.12 -5.73 -12.59
N ASP A 94 -11.93 -5.81 -13.90
CA ASP A 94 -10.77 -6.46 -14.53
C ASP A 94 -10.61 -7.94 -14.12
N ASN A 95 -11.71 -8.59 -13.71
CA ASN A 95 -11.76 -9.99 -13.30
C ASN A 95 -12.35 -10.86 -14.44
N PRO A 96 -11.58 -11.79 -15.02
CA PRO A 96 -12.07 -12.64 -16.11
C PRO A 96 -13.22 -13.59 -15.73
N ALA A 97 -13.41 -13.88 -14.44
CA ALA A 97 -14.55 -14.68 -13.97
C ALA A 97 -15.87 -13.90 -14.00
N MET A 98 -15.81 -12.57 -13.96
CA MET A 98 -16.97 -11.67 -14.06
C MET A 98 -16.68 -10.52 -15.03
N PRO A 99 -16.51 -10.80 -16.34
CA PRO A 99 -15.99 -9.81 -17.31
C PRO A 99 -16.94 -8.62 -17.53
N ALA A 100 -18.25 -8.85 -17.34
CA ALA A 100 -19.26 -7.80 -17.40
C ALA A 100 -19.29 -6.94 -16.12
N GLY A 101 -18.82 -7.46 -14.98
CA GLY A 101 -19.05 -6.89 -13.65
C GLY A 101 -20.13 -7.67 -12.89
N LEU A 102 -20.63 -7.08 -11.79
CA LEU A 102 -21.68 -7.65 -10.95
C LEU A 102 -22.98 -6.87 -11.12
N MET A 103 -24.11 -7.56 -11.30
CA MET A 103 -25.42 -6.92 -11.32
C MET A 103 -25.85 -6.56 -9.90
N TYR A 104 -26.20 -5.29 -9.69
CA TYR A 104 -26.78 -4.80 -8.44
C TYR A 104 -28.29 -4.63 -8.65
N GLU A 105 -29.01 -5.73 -8.47
CA GLU A 105 -30.46 -5.77 -8.68
C GLU A 105 -31.18 -4.69 -7.85
N GLY A 106 -32.09 -3.95 -8.49
CA GLY A 106 -32.81 -2.83 -7.88
C GLY A 106 -32.01 -1.53 -7.74
N VAL A 107 -30.71 -1.52 -8.03
CA VAL A 107 -29.84 -0.33 -7.93
C VAL A 107 -29.35 0.13 -9.30
N SER A 108 -28.89 -0.80 -10.14
CA SER A 108 -28.37 -0.52 -11.48
C SER A 108 -29.03 -1.41 -12.52
N LYS A 109 -29.26 -0.86 -13.72
CA LYS A 109 -29.73 -1.62 -14.88
C LYS A 109 -28.61 -2.37 -15.60
N GLU A 110 -27.36 -1.94 -15.38
CA GLU A 110 -26.17 -2.53 -15.99
C GLU A 110 -25.23 -3.08 -14.91
N PRO A 111 -24.46 -4.15 -15.19
CA PRO A 111 -23.45 -4.66 -14.27
C PRO A 111 -22.41 -3.58 -13.93
N LEU A 112 -22.12 -3.43 -12.63
CA LEU A 112 -21.12 -2.48 -12.13
C LEU A 112 -19.77 -3.18 -11.94
N LYS A 113 -18.68 -2.43 -12.10
CA LYS A 113 -17.30 -2.94 -12.00
C LYS A 113 -16.57 -2.29 -10.82
N TYR A 114 -16.31 -3.06 -9.77
CA TYR A 114 -15.54 -2.63 -8.61
C TYR A 114 -14.31 -3.50 -8.37
N SER A 115 -13.19 -2.85 -8.03
CA SER A 115 -11.93 -3.51 -7.70
C SER A 115 -12.06 -4.23 -6.34
N GLY A 116 -11.30 -5.32 -6.19
CA GLY A 116 -11.19 -6.00 -4.90
C GLY A 116 -10.34 -5.24 -3.90
N GLY A 117 -10.29 -5.76 -2.68
CA GLY A 117 -9.48 -5.21 -1.60
C GLY A 117 -7.99 -5.28 -1.93
N SER A 118 -7.26 -4.18 -1.76
CA SER A 118 -5.80 -4.18 -1.95
C SER A 118 -5.10 -3.15 -1.07
N ALA A 119 -3.81 -3.35 -0.79
CA ALA A 119 -3.00 -2.40 -0.03
C ALA A 119 -2.93 -1.00 -0.69
N ALA A 120 -3.19 -0.90 -1.99
CA ALA A 120 -3.27 0.37 -2.71
C ALA A 120 -4.50 1.22 -2.32
N GLN A 121 -5.40 0.70 -1.47
CA GLN A 121 -6.49 1.48 -0.89
C GLN A 121 -6.10 2.10 0.47
N SER A 122 -4.88 1.84 0.97
CA SER A 122 -4.37 2.47 2.19
C SER A 122 -4.06 3.95 1.96
N THR A 123 -4.75 4.83 2.69
CA THR A 123 -4.51 6.29 2.65
C THR A 123 -3.08 6.65 3.07
N VAL A 124 -2.50 5.89 4.00
CA VAL A 124 -1.15 6.14 4.55
C VAL A 124 -0.11 6.16 3.44
N LEU A 125 -0.12 5.16 2.56
CA LEU A 125 0.88 5.04 1.50
C LEU A 125 0.80 6.21 0.50
N HIS A 126 -0.42 6.66 0.19
CA HIS A 126 -0.65 7.80 -0.70
C HIS A 126 -0.22 9.12 -0.05
N ALA A 127 -0.52 9.31 1.24
CA ALA A 127 -0.13 10.51 1.95
C ALA A 127 1.41 10.64 2.06
N PHE A 128 2.12 9.52 2.25
CA PHE A 128 3.58 9.52 2.24
C PHE A 128 4.14 9.83 0.85
N ASP A 129 3.54 9.29 -0.21
CA ASP A 129 3.94 9.59 -1.59
C ASP A 129 3.76 11.06 -1.94
N GLU A 130 2.58 11.62 -1.66
CA GLU A 130 2.30 13.03 -1.95
C GLU A 130 3.23 13.95 -1.14
N PHE A 131 3.41 13.68 0.16
CA PHE A 131 4.27 14.49 1.01
C PHE A 131 5.75 14.45 0.60
N LEU A 132 6.26 13.28 0.21
CA LEU A 132 7.63 13.12 -0.29
C LEU A 132 7.77 13.55 -1.76
N GLY A 133 6.69 13.95 -2.43
CA GLY A 133 6.71 14.38 -3.82
C GLY A 133 7.04 13.26 -4.82
N ILE A 134 6.67 12.02 -4.50
CA ILE A 134 6.96 10.84 -5.33
C ILE A 134 6.02 10.83 -6.54
N ARG A 135 6.61 10.80 -7.74
CA ARG A 135 5.86 10.76 -9.00
C ARG A 135 5.91 9.38 -9.63
N HIS A 136 4.78 8.69 -9.64
CA HIS A 136 4.66 7.35 -10.23
C HIS A 136 4.56 7.40 -11.76
N SER A 137 4.81 6.27 -12.43
CA SER A 137 4.53 6.17 -13.88
C SER A 137 3.02 6.38 -14.13
N LYS A 138 2.66 6.79 -15.35
CA LYS A 138 1.25 7.05 -15.70
C LYS A 138 0.34 5.87 -15.36
N GLU A 139 0.76 4.66 -15.72
CA GLU A 139 -0.02 3.44 -15.51
C GLU A 139 -0.21 3.14 -14.01
N SER A 140 0.85 3.31 -13.22
CA SER A 140 0.81 3.12 -11.76
C SER A 140 -0.02 4.22 -11.08
N ALA A 141 0.10 5.46 -11.55
CA ALA A 141 -0.66 6.61 -11.05
C ALA A 141 -2.16 6.46 -11.34
N ASP A 142 -2.54 6.09 -12.57
CA ASP A 142 -3.94 5.86 -12.96
C ASP A 142 -4.60 4.79 -12.06
N PHE A 143 -3.87 3.72 -11.74
CA PHE A 143 -4.33 2.70 -10.81
C PHE A 143 -4.47 3.24 -9.38
N LEU A 144 -3.45 3.94 -8.86
CA LEU A 144 -3.44 4.50 -7.51
C LEU A 144 -4.52 5.56 -7.32
N TYR A 145 -4.71 6.48 -8.26
CA TYR A 145 -5.76 7.49 -8.19
C TYR A 145 -7.15 6.86 -8.17
N ARG A 146 -7.38 5.82 -8.97
CA ARG A 146 -8.61 5.04 -8.91
C ARG A 146 -8.83 4.40 -7.54
N MET A 147 -7.77 3.99 -6.82
CA MET A 147 -7.91 3.44 -5.47
C MET A 147 -8.33 4.48 -4.42
N ARG A 148 -8.11 5.78 -4.67
CA ARG A 148 -8.63 6.85 -3.80
C ARG A 148 -10.17 6.86 -3.74
N ASP A 149 -10.85 6.38 -4.77
CA ASP A 149 -12.33 6.27 -4.77
C ASP A 149 -12.87 5.17 -3.86
N TYR A 150 -11.98 4.34 -3.30
CA TYR A 150 -12.29 3.30 -2.32
C TYR A 150 -11.90 3.72 -0.89
N MET A 151 -11.40 4.95 -0.71
CA MET A 151 -11.06 5.51 0.60
C MET A 151 -12.25 6.30 1.17
N PRO A 152 -12.37 6.42 2.50
CA PRO A 152 -13.32 7.35 3.11
C PRO A 152 -13.13 8.78 2.59
N PRO A 153 -14.20 9.58 2.39
CA PRO A 153 -14.07 10.93 1.83
C PRO A 153 -13.11 11.85 2.58
N SER A 154 -13.11 11.80 3.92
CA SER A 154 -12.19 12.59 4.75
C SER A 154 -10.72 12.17 4.60
N HIS A 155 -10.48 10.89 4.31
CA HIS A 155 -9.14 10.37 4.07
C HIS A 155 -8.61 10.81 2.70
N LYS A 156 -9.49 10.81 1.68
CA LYS A 156 -9.16 11.35 0.36
C LYS A 156 -8.86 12.84 0.47
N ALA A 157 -9.69 13.61 1.17
CA ALA A 157 -9.47 15.05 1.40
C ALA A 157 -8.11 15.31 2.06
N PHE A 158 -7.72 14.51 3.06
CA PHE A 158 -6.40 14.64 3.69
C PHE A 158 -5.23 14.48 2.70
N ILE A 159 -5.32 13.56 1.73
CA ILE A 159 -4.30 13.42 0.69
C ILE A 159 -4.23 14.66 -0.19
N GLU A 160 -5.38 15.23 -0.55
CA GLU A 160 -5.45 16.46 -1.36
C GLU A 160 -4.93 17.70 -0.59
N ASP A 161 -5.15 17.76 0.73
CA ASP A 161 -4.59 18.81 1.59
C ASP A 161 -3.06 18.74 1.62
N ILE A 162 -2.49 17.53 1.71
CA ILE A 162 -1.04 17.30 1.64
C ILE A 162 -0.51 17.67 0.24
N HIS A 163 -1.21 17.30 -0.83
CA HIS A 163 -0.84 17.65 -2.20
C HIS A 163 -0.82 19.16 -2.45
N SER A 164 -1.77 19.88 -1.84
CA SER A 164 -1.91 21.34 -1.99
C SER A 164 -0.93 22.13 -1.12
N ALA A 165 -0.26 21.48 -0.16
CA ALA A 165 0.74 22.11 0.70
C ALA A 165 2.02 22.47 -0.09
N PRO A 166 2.86 23.39 0.43
CA PRO A 166 4.14 23.68 -0.20
C PRO A 166 5.02 22.43 -0.32
N SER A 167 5.68 22.29 -1.47
CA SER A 167 6.53 21.14 -1.81
C SER A 167 7.70 20.97 -0.83
N LEU A 168 7.70 19.88 -0.07
CA LEU A 168 8.83 19.48 0.77
C LEU A 168 10.11 19.35 -0.05
N ARG A 169 10.01 18.71 -1.23
CA ARG A 169 11.15 18.45 -2.11
C ARG A 169 11.83 19.75 -2.53
N ASP A 170 11.04 20.74 -2.95
CA ASP A 170 11.57 22.03 -3.38
C ASP A 170 12.09 22.85 -2.19
N TYR A 171 11.44 22.76 -1.02
CA TYR A 171 11.94 23.35 0.20
C TYR A 171 13.30 22.79 0.61
N VAL A 172 13.46 21.46 0.60
CA VAL A 172 14.73 20.80 0.93
C VAL A 172 15.85 21.22 -0.04
N LEU A 173 15.58 21.23 -1.34
CA LEU A 173 16.54 21.64 -2.36
C LEU A 173 16.94 23.12 -2.23
N SER A 174 15.99 24.01 -1.94
CA SER A 174 16.26 25.44 -1.80
C SER A 174 16.87 25.83 -0.45
N SER A 175 16.75 24.98 0.59
CA SER A 175 17.26 25.28 1.93
C SER A 175 18.80 25.35 2.02
N GLY A 176 19.51 24.65 1.13
CA GLY A 176 20.97 24.47 1.20
C GLY A 176 21.44 23.70 2.44
N GLN A 177 20.55 23.02 3.16
CA GLN A 177 20.85 22.31 4.42
C GLN A 177 21.07 20.81 4.20
N ASP A 178 22.32 20.36 4.28
CA ASP A 178 22.68 18.94 4.07
C ASP A 178 21.97 17.97 5.02
N HIS A 179 21.67 18.40 6.24
CA HIS A 179 20.98 17.57 7.23
C HIS A 179 19.51 17.34 6.88
N LEU A 180 18.81 18.33 6.30
CA LEU A 180 17.44 18.18 5.81
C LEU A 180 17.38 17.31 4.55
N LEU A 181 18.33 17.50 3.63
CA LEU A 181 18.51 16.65 2.45
C LEU A 181 18.71 15.19 2.85
N THR A 182 19.60 14.96 3.82
CA THR A 182 19.87 13.63 4.36
C THR A 182 18.61 13.02 4.99
N ALA A 183 17.90 13.78 5.84
CA ALA A 183 16.69 13.29 6.50
C ALA A 183 15.56 12.96 5.50
N TYR A 184 15.37 13.80 4.48
CA TYR A 184 14.44 13.53 3.37
C TYR A 184 14.82 12.22 2.65
N ASN A 185 16.08 12.08 2.23
CA ASN A 185 16.54 10.89 1.51
C ASN A 185 16.41 9.61 2.35
N GLN A 186 16.60 9.69 3.67
CA GLN A 186 16.37 8.56 4.55
C GLN A 186 14.89 8.17 4.65
N CYS A 187 13.95 9.12 4.54
CA CYS A 187 12.52 8.81 4.45
C CYS A 187 12.19 8.08 3.13
N VAL A 188 12.72 8.59 2.01
CA VAL A 188 12.57 7.97 0.70
C VAL A 188 13.14 6.55 0.71
N GLN A 189 14.35 6.36 1.24
CA GLN A 189 14.98 5.04 1.36
C GLN A 189 14.15 4.08 2.23
N ALA A 190 13.64 4.53 3.38
CA ALA A 190 12.77 3.70 4.22
C ALA A 190 11.50 3.25 3.46
N LEU A 191 10.97 4.10 2.58
CA LEU A 191 9.82 3.76 1.75
C LEU A 191 10.19 2.79 0.60
N VAL A 192 11.38 2.91 0.01
CA VAL A 192 11.94 1.92 -0.91
C VAL A 192 12.07 0.56 -0.23
N ASP A 193 12.57 0.52 1.01
CA ASP A 193 12.76 -0.70 1.79
C ASP A 193 11.41 -1.36 2.09
N LEU A 194 10.41 -0.59 2.52
CA LEU A 194 9.04 -1.06 2.71
C LEU A 194 8.48 -1.70 1.43
N ARG A 195 8.65 -1.04 0.28
CA ARG A 195 8.15 -1.53 -1.02
C ARG A 195 8.88 -2.79 -1.46
N SER A 196 10.19 -2.85 -1.26
CA SER A 196 11.01 -4.03 -1.54
C SER A 196 10.60 -5.21 -0.66
N TYR A 197 10.30 -4.95 0.60
CA TYR A 197 9.78 -5.95 1.52
C TYR A 197 8.39 -6.42 1.10
N HIS A 198 7.49 -5.51 0.69
CA HIS A 198 6.17 -5.88 0.18
C HIS A 198 6.25 -6.72 -1.11
N ILE A 199 7.19 -6.46 -2.02
CA ILE A 199 7.45 -7.33 -3.18
C ILE A 199 7.86 -8.74 -2.73
N THR A 200 8.69 -8.84 -1.70
CA THR A 200 9.08 -10.14 -1.10
C THR A 200 7.87 -10.87 -0.52
N MET A 201 6.99 -10.15 0.17
CA MET A 201 5.73 -10.67 0.69
C MET A 201 4.84 -11.20 -0.44
N VAL A 202 4.57 -10.40 -1.47
CA VAL A 202 3.77 -10.83 -2.61
C VAL A 202 4.39 -12.03 -3.32
N THR A 203 5.72 -12.06 -3.47
CA THR A 203 6.40 -13.21 -4.06
C THR A 203 6.08 -14.49 -3.29
N ARG A 204 6.15 -14.48 -1.95
CA ARG A 204 5.84 -15.64 -1.10
C ARG A 204 4.36 -16.02 -1.11
N TYR A 205 3.48 -15.06 -0.87
CA TYR A 205 2.05 -15.29 -0.64
C TYR A 205 1.22 -15.41 -1.91
N LEU A 206 1.73 -14.94 -3.06
CA LEU A 206 1.04 -15.01 -4.34
C LEU A 206 1.79 -15.91 -5.32
N ILE A 207 3.03 -15.57 -5.67
CA ILE A 207 3.75 -16.22 -6.78
C ILE A 207 4.18 -17.65 -6.42
N THR A 208 4.88 -17.82 -5.30
CA THR A 208 5.34 -19.13 -4.83
C THR A 208 4.17 -20.03 -4.44
N ALA A 209 3.15 -19.48 -3.77
CA ALA A 209 1.93 -20.19 -3.41
C ALA A 209 1.16 -20.67 -4.66
N ALA A 210 1.03 -19.83 -5.69
CA ALA A 210 0.44 -20.21 -6.98
C ALA A 210 1.18 -21.38 -7.64
N ALA A 211 2.51 -21.28 -7.75
CA ALA A 211 3.33 -22.33 -8.34
C ALA A 211 3.22 -23.66 -7.58
N LYS A 212 3.12 -23.61 -6.24
CA LYS A 212 2.93 -24.79 -5.39
C LYS A 212 1.54 -25.39 -5.56
N ALA A 213 0.49 -24.57 -5.65
CA ALA A 213 -0.87 -25.02 -5.90
C ALA A 213 -0.98 -25.74 -7.25
N LYS A 214 -0.35 -25.22 -8.32
CA LYS A 214 -0.30 -25.86 -9.66
C LYS A 214 0.37 -27.24 -9.66
N ARG A 215 1.33 -27.48 -8.76
CA ARG A 215 2.04 -28.77 -8.65
C ARG A 215 1.27 -29.84 -7.88
N ARG A 216 0.31 -29.46 -7.04
CA ARG A 216 -0.54 -30.40 -6.29
C ARG A 216 -1.68 -30.87 -7.22
N LYS A 217 -1.74 -32.17 -7.53
CA LYS A 217 -2.90 -32.80 -8.22
C LYS A 217 -4.21 -32.49 -7.46
N PRO A 218 -5.37 -32.43 -8.13
CA PRO A 218 -6.60 -31.92 -7.52
C PRO A 218 -7.07 -32.89 -6.43
N ASN A 219 -6.75 -32.60 -5.17
CA ASN A 219 -7.40 -33.23 -4.04
C ASN A 219 -7.74 -32.18 -2.97
N HIS A 220 -9.04 -32.10 -2.71
CA HIS A 220 -9.75 -31.58 -1.53
C HIS A 220 -9.81 -30.07 -1.24
N LEU A 221 -9.09 -29.19 -1.93
CA LEU A 221 -9.33 -27.75 -1.84
C LEU A 221 -9.68 -27.19 -3.22
N PRO A 222 -10.83 -26.49 -3.39
CA PRO A 222 -11.09 -25.72 -4.59
C PRO A 222 -9.95 -24.70 -4.75
N GLY A 223 -9.13 -24.87 -5.78
CA GLY A 223 -8.14 -23.85 -6.13
C GLY A 223 -8.87 -22.57 -6.58
N PRO A 224 -8.22 -21.40 -6.53
CA PRO A 224 -8.79 -20.20 -7.10
C PRO A 224 -9.05 -20.44 -8.61
N PRO A 225 -10.14 -19.90 -9.19
CA PRO A 225 -10.39 -20.02 -10.63
C PRO A 225 -9.16 -19.62 -11.43
N GLN A 226 -8.87 -20.32 -12.53
CA GLN A 226 -7.76 -20.01 -13.46
C GLN A 226 -7.69 -18.51 -13.82
N ALA A 227 -8.86 -17.86 -13.89
CA ALA A 227 -9.04 -16.43 -14.11
C ALA A 227 -8.30 -15.50 -13.12
N LEU A 228 -7.95 -15.96 -11.92
CA LEU A 228 -7.29 -15.16 -10.88
C LEU A 228 -5.77 -15.39 -10.80
N GLU A 229 -5.21 -16.32 -11.57
CA GLU A 229 -3.83 -16.82 -11.36
C GLU A 229 -2.74 -15.75 -11.52
N ASP A 230 -2.90 -14.79 -12.44
CA ASP A 230 -1.85 -13.82 -12.79
C ASP A 230 -2.14 -12.37 -12.35
N ARG A 231 -3.23 -12.14 -11.60
CA ARG A 231 -3.65 -10.80 -11.16
C ARG A 231 -3.77 -10.70 -9.65
N GLY A 232 -3.52 -9.49 -9.14
CA GLY A 232 -3.83 -9.15 -7.76
C GLY A 232 -5.33 -9.05 -7.55
N THR A 233 -5.76 -9.03 -6.30
CA THR A 233 -7.17 -8.81 -5.91
C THR A 233 -7.72 -7.48 -6.43
N GLY A 234 -6.85 -6.47 -6.59
CA GLY A 234 -7.17 -5.18 -7.22
C GLY A 234 -7.18 -5.18 -8.76
N GLY A 235 -6.82 -6.29 -9.42
CA GLY A 235 -6.89 -6.47 -10.88
C GLY A 235 -5.62 -6.16 -11.68
N THR A 236 -4.50 -5.83 -11.03
CA THR A 236 -3.23 -5.48 -11.70
C THR A 236 -2.31 -6.67 -11.95
N ALA A 237 -1.40 -6.52 -12.91
CA ALA A 237 -0.19 -7.35 -13.00
C ALA A 237 0.74 -6.98 -11.83
N VAL A 238 0.60 -7.69 -10.71
CA VAL A 238 1.07 -7.24 -9.41
C VAL A 238 2.57 -6.92 -9.39
N MET A 239 3.39 -7.79 -9.98
CA MET A 239 4.84 -7.64 -9.91
C MET A 239 5.38 -6.46 -10.71
N SER A 240 4.81 -6.17 -11.89
CA SER A 240 5.24 -5.00 -12.68
C SER A 240 4.80 -3.70 -12.00
N PHE A 241 3.57 -3.66 -11.49
CA PHE A 241 3.06 -2.52 -10.72
C PHE A 241 3.92 -2.23 -9.48
N LEU A 242 4.17 -3.23 -8.62
CA LEU A 242 4.93 -3.02 -7.39
C LEU A 242 6.39 -2.62 -7.65
N LYS A 243 7.03 -3.21 -8.67
CA LYS A 243 8.38 -2.81 -9.08
C LYS A 243 8.39 -1.38 -9.60
N SER A 244 7.45 -1.00 -10.47
CA SER A 244 7.32 0.37 -10.97
C SER A 244 7.18 1.39 -9.83
N VAL A 245 6.28 1.12 -8.88
CA VAL A 245 6.08 1.99 -7.70
C VAL A 245 7.35 2.11 -6.86
N ARG A 246 8.05 1.00 -6.57
CA ARG A 246 9.34 1.01 -5.85
C ARG A 246 10.40 1.82 -6.60
N ASP A 247 10.57 1.56 -7.89
CA ASP A 247 11.61 2.16 -8.71
C ASP A 247 11.40 3.68 -8.82
N LYS A 248 10.15 4.12 -8.98
CA LYS A 248 9.80 5.56 -8.98
C LYS A 248 10.07 6.26 -7.65
N THR A 249 9.88 5.58 -6.53
CA THR A 249 10.32 6.14 -5.24
C THR A 249 11.83 6.17 -5.10
N LEU A 250 12.58 5.19 -5.61
CA LEU A 250 14.04 5.22 -5.61
C LEU A 250 14.59 6.39 -6.45
N GLU A 251 13.99 6.63 -7.62
CA GLU A 251 14.30 7.78 -8.48
C GLU A 251 14.02 9.15 -7.80
N SER A 252 13.27 9.18 -6.69
CA SER A 252 12.94 10.40 -5.96
C SER A 252 14.00 10.82 -4.94
N ILE A 253 15.08 10.03 -4.80
CA ILE A 253 16.25 10.42 -4.00
C ILE A 253 16.90 11.67 -4.60
N LEU A 254 17.21 12.64 -3.74
CA LEU A 254 17.87 13.87 -4.12
C LEU A 254 19.38 13.72 -4.01
N HIS A 255 20.11 14.34 -4.93
CA HIS A 255 21.56 14.47 -4.86
C HIS A 255 21.93 15.91 -4.48
N PRO A 256 22.98 16.12 -3.66
CA PRO A 256 23.51 17.45 -3.42
C PRO A 256 23.81 18.12 -4.76
N HIS A 257 23.54 19.41 -4.90
CA HIS A 257 24.10 20.18 -6.00
C HIS A 257 25.63 20.23 -5.81
N GLY A 258 26.36 19.78 -6.82
CA GLY A 258 27.82 19.92 -6.87
C GLY A 258 28.25 21.36 -7.05
#